data_AF-A0A4S1XAG0-F1
#
_entry.id   AF-A0A4S1XAG0-F1
#
_cell.length_a   1.000
_cell.length_b   1.000
_cell.length_c   1.000
_cell.angle_alpha   90.00
_cell.angle_beta   90.00
_cell.angle_gamma   90.00
#
_symmetry.space_group_name_H-M   'P 1'
#
loop_
_entity.id
_entity.type
_entity.pdbx_description
1 polymer ?
#
loop_
_entity_poly.entity_id
_entity_poly.type
_entity_poly.pdbx_seq_one_letter_code
_entity_poly.pdbx_strand_id
1 'polypeptide(L)' 'MTQGRQLVAGVREAAARHHIAWGELVPTPHAVNRDAEAAEDAAYAEMEAAKQRLRDHICDFYGISSAELGSLVR' A
#
# COMPACT_ATOMS: atom_id res chain seq x y z
N MET A 1 -5.63 -23.91 -18.88
CA MET A 1 -4.45 -24.13 -18.01
C MET A 1 -3.13 -23.91 -18.78
N THR A 2 -2.81 -22.72 -19.31
CA THR A 2 -1.79 -22.69 -20.38
C THR A 2 -0.86 -21.48 -20.43
N GLN A 3 -1.27 -20.28 -20.03
CA GLN A 3 -0.40 -19.09 -20.15
C GLN A 3 0.75 -19.08 -19.14
N GLY A 4 0.48 -19.39 -17.86
CA GLY A 4 1.52 -19.38 -16.82
C GLY A 4 2.64 -20.39 -17.04
N ARG A 5 2.33 -21.59 -17.53
CA ARG A 5 3.35 -22.62 -17.83
C ARG A 5 4.26 -22.23 -18.99
N GLN A 6 3.71 -21.56 -20.00
CA GLN A 6 4.49 -21.05 -21.14
C GLN A 6 5.46 -19.94 -20.72
N LEU A 7 5.00 -19.02 -19.85
CA LEU A 7 5.85 -17.97 -19.28
C LEU A 7 7.02 -18.55 -18.46
N VAL A 8 6.73 -19.51 -17.58
CA VAL A 8 7.77 -20.19 -16.77
C VAL A 8 8.78 -20.91 -17.66
N ALA A 9 8.34 -21.56 -18.73
CA ALA A 9 9.24 -22.22 -19.68
C ALA A 9 10.17 -21.23 -20.38
N GLY A 10 9.65 -20.07 -20.83
CA GLY A 10 10.46 -19.02 -21.46
C GLY A 10 11.51 -18.43 -20.50
N VAL A 11 11.16 -18.19 -19.24
CA VAL A 11 12.11 -17.70 -18.22
C VAL A 11 13.22 -18.73 -17.97
N ARG A 12 12.88 -20.02 -17.88
CA ARG A 12 13.88 -21.09 -17.70
C ARG A 12 14.82 -21.22 -18.89
N GLU A 13 14.30 -21.10 -20.11
CA GLU A 13 15.11 -21.13 -21.33
C GLU A 13 16.09 -19.93 -21.39
N ALA A 14 15.60 -18.73 -21.07
CA ALA A 14 16.44 -17.54 -20.99
C ALA A 14 17.55 -17.69 -19.93
N ALA A 15 17.20 -18.18 -18.74
CA ALA A 15 18.16 -18.43 -17.67
C ALA A 15 19.27 -19.40 -18.11
N ALA A 16 18.88 -20.50 -18.77
CA ALA A 16 19.81 -21.50 -19.30
C ALA A 16 20.75 -20.90 -20.36
N ARG A 17 20.22 -20.06 -21.26
CA ARG A 17 21.00 -19.38 -22.32
C ARG A 17 22.07 -18.44 -21.76
N HIS A 18 21.80 -17.81 -20.62
CA HIS A 18 22.67 -16.81 -20.02
C HIS A 18 23.50 -17.33 -18.83
N HIS A 19 23.44 -18.63 -18.53
CA HIS A 19 24.15 -19.25 -17.40
C HIS A 19 23.87 -18.60 -16.04
N ILE A 20 22.65 -18.12 -15.84
CA ILE A 20 22.19 -17.51 -14.58
C ILE A 20 21.14 -18.39 -13.92
N ALA A 21 21.01 -18.30 -12.60
CA ALA A 21 19.97 -19.04 -11.89
C ALA A 21 18.60 -18.47 -12.29
N TRP A 22 17.66 -19.32 -12.70
CA TRP A 22 16.34 -18.85 -13.16
C TRP A 22 15.60 -18.00 -12.12
N GLY A 23 15.84 -18.24 -10.82
CA GLY A 23 15.30 -17.45 -9.72
C GLY A 23 15.80 -16.00 -9.68
N GLU A 24 16.92 -15.67 -10.32
CA GLU A 24 17.42 -14.30 -10.48
C GLU A 24 16.69 -13.52 -11.59
N LEU A 25 16.11 -14.23 -12.56
CA LEU A 25 15.27 -13.64 -13.61
C LEU A 25 13.81 -13.51 -13.21
N VAL A 26 13.39 -14.21 -12.15
CA VAL A 26 12.04 -14.11 -11.63
C VAL A 26 11.99 -12.91 -10.69
N PRO A 27 11.08 -11.94 -10.91
CA PRO A 27 10.84 -10.90 -9.94
C PRO A 27 10.55 -11.54 -8.58
N THR A 28 11.37 -11.21 -7.57
CA THR A 28 11.20 -11.81 -6.24
C THR A 28 9.78 -11.50 -5.75
N PRO A 29 9.00 -12.51 -5.29
CA PRO A 29 7.65 -12.26 -4.77
C PRO A 29 7.66 -11.39 -3.49
N HIS A 30 8.84 -11.14 -2.93
CA HIS A 30 9.10 -10.30 -1.78
C HIS A 30 9.80 -8.98 -2.13
N ALA A 31 9.72 -8.53 -3.39
CA ALA A 31 10.19 -7.20 -3.77
C ALA A 31 9.31 -6.15 -3.09
N VAL A 32 9.82 -5.57 -2.00
CA VAL A 32 9.18 -4.44 -1.33
C VAL A 32 9.23 -3.23 -2.26
N ASN A 33 8.06 -2.77 -2.68
CA ASN A 33 7.93 -1.55 -3.45
C ASN A 33 7.93 -0.35 -2.50
N ARG A 34 9.11 0.20 -2.23
CA ARG A 34 9.27 1.34 -1.30
C ARG A 34 8.51 2.59 -1.73
N ASP A 35 8.32 2.78 -3.04
CA ASP A 35 7.55 3.93 -3.54
C ASP A 35 6.06 3.74 -3.22
N ALA A 36 5.56 2.50 -3.28
CA ALA A 36 4.20 2.18 -2.87
C ALA A 36 4.02 2.32 -1.34
N GLU A 37 4.98 1.89 -0.54
CA GLU A 37 4.96 2.10 0.92
C GLU A 37 4.93 3.59 1.27
N ALA A 38 5.80 4.40 0.66
CA ALA A 38 5.83 5.84 0.88
C ALA A 38 4.53 6.54 0.43
N ALA A 39 3.91 6.08 -0.66
CA ALA A 39 2.63 6.60 -1.12
C ALA A 39 1.49 6.24 -0.16
N GLU A 40 1.50 5.03 0.42
CA GLU A 40 0.55 4.60 1.43
C GLU A 40 0.69 5.44 2.72
N ASP A 41 1.91 5.64 3.21
CA ASP A 41 2.18 6.48 4.37
C ASP A 41 1.71 7.94 4.17
N ALA A 42 1.95 8.50 2.98
CA ALA A 42 1.47 9.83 2.63
C ALA A 42 -0.07 9.91 2.63
N ALA A 43 -0.74 8.92 2.05
CA ALA A 43 -2.20 8.84 2.04
C ALA A 43 -2.78 8.72 3.46
N TYR A 44 -2.13 7.96 4.35
CA TYR A 44 -2.52 7.87 5.76
C TYR A 44 -2.38 9.21 6.48
N ALA A 45 -1.29 9.93 6.26
CA ALA A 45 -1.08 11.25 6.85
C ALA A 45 -2.14 12.26 6.36
N GLU A 46 -2.48 12.26 5.08
CA GLU A 46 -3.53 13.10 4.50
C GLU A 46 -4.91 12.78 5.09
N MET A 47 -5.23 11.50 5.25
CA MET A 47 -6.47 11.04 5.86
C MET A 47 -6.58 11.53 7.31
N GLU A 48 -5.54 11.37 8.13
CA GLU A 48 -5.58 11.82 9.53
C GLU A 48 -5.71 13.34 9.64
N ALA A 49 -5.03 14.08 8.77
CA ALA A 49 -5.21 15.53 8.69
C ALA A 49 -6.65 15.92 8.30
N ALA A 50 -7.27 15.19 7.36
CA ALA A 50 -8.66 15.42 6.99
C ALA A 50 -9.64 15.10 8.13
N LYS A 51 -9.42 14.01 8.86
CA LYS A 51 -10.20 13.66 10.05
C LYS A 51 -10.08 14.71 11.15
N GLN A 52 -8.87 15.26 11.36
CA GLN A 52 -8.66 16.33 12.32
C GLN A 52 -9.47 17.57 11.93
N ARG A 53 -9.36 18.04 10.67
CA ARG A 53 -10.15 19.18 10.18
C ARG A 53 -11.65 18.97 10.34
N LEU A 54 -12.14 17.75 10.11
CA LEU A 54 -13.54 17.42 10.30
C LEU A 54 -13.94 17.50 11.79
N ARG A 55 -13.12 16.96 12.70
CA ARG A 55 -13.36 17.07 14.15
C ARG A 55 -13.39 18.52 14.60
N ASP A 56 -12.42 19.32 14.16
CA ASP A 56 -12.32 20.73 14.50
C ASP A 56 -13.57 21.48 14.03
N HIS A 57 -13.96 21.27 12.78
CA HIS A 57 -15.19 21.87 12.22
C HIS A 57 -16.44 21.51 13.02
N ILE A 58 -16.60 20.25 13.42
CA ILE A 58 -17.74 19.80 14.24
C ILE A 58 -17.71 20.49 15.62
N CYS A 59 -16.55 20.53 16.26
CA CYS A 59 -16.39 21.19 17.56
C CYS A 59 -16.77 22.68 17.48
N ASP A 60 -16.25 23.39 16.46
CA ASP A 60 -16.54 24.80 16.22
C ASP A 60 -18.02 25.04 15.90
N PHE A 61 -18.61 24.19 15.06
CA PHE A 61 -20.00 24.34 14.61
C PHE A 61 -21.00 24.14 15.75
N TYR A 62 -20.77 23.14 16.60
CA TYR A 62 -21.68 22.81 17.71
C TYR A 62 -21.29 23.50 19.02
N GLY A 63 -20.15 24.19 19.08
CA GLY A 63 -19.65 24.82 20.30
C GLY A 63 -19.29 23.81 21.39
N ILE A 64 -18.83 22.62 21.00
CA ILE A 64 -18.47 21.52 21.90
C ILE A 64 -16.97 21.24 21.83
N SER A 65 -16.42 20.71 22.91
CA SER A 65 -15.04 20.24 22.97
C SER A 65 -14.87 18.88 22.28
N SER A 66 -13.63 18.54 21.93
CA SER A 66 -13.30 17.21 21.39
C SER A 66 -13.61 16.07 22.37
N ALA A 67 -13.55 16.33 23.68
CA ALA A 67 -13.90 15.35 24.71
C ALA A 67 -15.41 15.07 24.73
N GLU A 68 -16.23 16.12 24.62
CA GLU A 68 -17.68 16.01 24.48
C GLU A 68 -18.06 15.29 23.19
N LEU A 69 -17.43 15.65 22.06
CA LEU A 69 -17.60 14.94 20.80
C LEU A 69 -17.28 13.44 20.93
N GLY A 70 -16.17 13.09 21.58
CA GLY A 70 -15.78 11.70 21.81
C GLY A 70 -16.75 10.92 22.71
N SER A 71 -17.50 11.62 23.58
CA SER A 71 -18.51 11.00 24.45
C SER A 71 -19.80 10.63 23.72
N LEU A 72 -20.09 11.28 22.58
CA LEU A 72 -21.28 11.05 21.75
C LEU A 72 -21.20 9.79 20.87
N VAL A 73 -20.00 9.23 20.68
CA VAL A 73 -19.76 8.06 19.82
C VAL A 73 -19.99 6.73 20.57
N ARG A 74 -20.45 6.79 21.82
CA ARG A 74 -20.65 5.64 22.72
C ARG A 74 -22.12 5.26 22.81
#